data_AF-A0A961TRX5-F1
#
_entry.id   AF-A0A961TRX5-F1
#
_cell.length_a   1.000
_cell.length_b   1.000
_cell.length_c   1.000
_cell.angle_alpha   90.00
_cell.angle_beta   90.00
_cell.angle_gamma   90.00
#
_symmetry.space_group_name_H-M   'P 1'
#
loop_
_entity.id
_entity.type
_entity.pdbx_description
1 polymer ?
#
loop_
_entity_poly.entity_id
_entity_poly.type
_entity_poly.pdbx_seq_one_letter_code
_entity_poly.pdbx_strand_id
1 'polypeptide(L)'
;MFKRSRMGILALAVAGLLAGQTNAHAFTSVFAMLDMMVKKSNKEALATPGHAAWCAKSRPGYRAKWNNWREPNGRVSYCASPYYTPPWQIPYAKR
;
A
#
# COMPACT_ATOMS: atom_id res chain seq x y z
N MET A 1 -51.73 26.77 13.36
CA MET A 1 -50.59 27.02 12.43
C MET A 1 -49.39 26.21 12.91
N PHE A 2 -48.71 25.53 11.99
CA PHE A 2 -47.96 24.28 12.21
C PHE A 2 -46.69 24.39 13.08
N LYS A 3 -46.64 23.58 14.15
CA LYS A 3 -45.46 23.30 14.98
C LYS A 3 -44.78 22.03 14.45
N ARG A 4 -44.07 22.10 13.31
CA ARG A 4 -43.41 20.92 12.67
C ARG A 4 -42.14 21.32 11.91
N SER A 5 -41.02 21.56 12.58
CA SER A 5 -39.75 21.78 11.84
C SER A 5 -38.46 21.32 12.52
N ARG A 6 -38.49 20.66 13.68
CA ARG A 6 -37.27 20.19 14.35
C ARG A 6 -36.99 18.69 14.21
N MET A 7 -38.05 17.85 14.11
CA MET A 7 -37.88 16.40 13.97
C MET A 7 -37.45 15.95 12.56
N GLY A 8 -37.83 16.67 11.49
CA GLY A 8 -37.45 16.30 10.12
C GLY A 8 -35.96 16.49 9.82
N ILE A 9 -35.33 17.48 10.45
CA ILE A 9 -33.90 17.78 10.26
C ILE A 9 -33.03 16.73 10.95
N LEU A 10 -33.44 16.26 12.14
CA LEU A 10 -32.75 15.15 12.83
C LEU A 10 -32.87 13.83 12.08
N ALA A 11 -34.01 13.54 11.44
CA ALA A 11 -34.19 12.31 10.68
C ALA A 11 -33.30 12.25 9.42
N LEU A 12 -33.09 13.37 8.72
CA LEU A 12 -32.17 13.42 7.57
C LEU A 12 -30.70 13.26 7.99
N ALA A 13 -30.31 13.82 9.14
CA ALA A 13 -28.94 13.72 9.65
C ALA A 13 -28.57 12.27 10.04
N VAL A 14 -29.52 11.51 10.60
CA VAL A 14 -29.31 10.10 10.95
C VAL A 14 -29.28 9.20 9.71
N ALA A 15 -30.12 9.48 8.71
CA ALA A 15 -30.10 8.73 7.44
C ALA A 15 -28.78 8.93 6.65
N GLY A 16 -28.20 10.13 6.68
CA GLY A 16 -26.89 10.40 6.06
C GLY A 16 -25.72 9.67 6.75
N LEU A 17 -25.78 9.50 8.07
CA LEU A 17 -24.78 8.75 8.85
C LEU A 17 -24.85 7.24 8.59
N LEU A 18 -26.04 6.68 8.33
CA LEU A 18 -26.23 5.25 8.06
C LEU A 18 -25.94 4.87 6.60
N ALA A 19 -26.11 5.79 5.64
CA ALA A 19 -25.83 5.53 4.23
C ALA A 19 -24.32 5.58 3.86
N GLY A 20 -23.49 6.25 4.68
CA GLY A 20 -22.05 6.40 4.42
C GLY A 20 -21.16 5.29 4.99
N GLN A 21 -21.70 4.38 5.81
CA GLN A 21 -20.90 3.44 6.60
C GLN A 21 -20.49 2.14 5.88
N THR A 22 -21.04 1.84 4.70
CA THR A 22 -20.91 0.48 4.15
C THR A 22 -19.64 0.19 3.34
N ASN A 23 -18.81 1.18 2.98
CA ASN A 23 -17.73 0.93 2.00
C ASN A 23 -16.31 1.38 2.41
N ALA A 24 -16.13 2.12 3.51
CA ALA A 24 -14.79 2.55 3.94
C ALA A 24 -13.92 1.36 4.38
N HIS A 25 -14.50 0.43 5.15
CA HIS A 25 -13.77 -0.73 5.69
C HIS A 25 -13.34 -1.75 4.62
N ALA A 26 -14.16 -1.94 3.59
CA ALA A 26 -13.87 -2.86 2.49
C ALA A 26 -12.75 -2.32 1.56
N PHE A 27 -12.64 -1.00 1.39
CA PHE A 27 -11.55 -0.41 0.61
C PHE A 27 -10.24 -0.44 1.40
N THR A 28 -10.27 -0.06 2.69
CA THR A 28 -9.06 -0.06 3.53
C THR A 28 -8.46 -1.45 3.76
N SER A 29 -9.29 -2.50 3.78
CA SER A 29 -8.80 -3.87 3.99
C SER A 29 -7.95 -4.37 2.82
N VAL A 30 -8.26 -3.96 1.58
CA VAL A 30 -7.44 -4.29 0.40
C VAL A 30 -6.07 -3.64 0.47
N PHE A 31 -5.99 -2.35 0.83
CA PHE A 31 -4.68 -1.68 1.00
C PHE A 31 -3.88 -2.25 2.17
N ALA A 32 -4.55 -2.60 3.27
CA ALA A 32 -3.90 -3.26 4.39
C ALA A 32 -3.31 -4.62 3.98
N MET A 33 -4.04 -5.41 3.19
CA MET A 33 -3.55 -6.68 2.66
C MET A 33 -2.34 -6.49 1.74
N LEU A 34 -2.39 -5.52 0.83
CA LEU A 34 -1.28 -5.19 -0.05
C LEU A 34 -0.04 -4.73 0.73
N ASP A 35 -0.22 -3.86 1.73
CA ASP A 35 0.88 -3.41 2.60
C ASP A 35 1.52 -4.58 3.37
N MET A 36 0.70 -5.51 3.89
CA MET A 36 1.20 -6.74 4.54
C MET A 36 2.01 -7.61 3.56
N MET A 37 1.53 -7.80 2.32
CA MET A 37 2.25 -8.56 1.30
C MET A 37 3.59 -7.92 0.95
N VAL A 38 3.61 -6.59 0.75
CA VAL A 38 4.85 -5.84 0.46
C VAL A 38 5.84 -5.95 1.62
N LYS A 39 5.37 -5.80 2.88
CA LYS A 39 6.21 -5.96 4.08
C LYS A 39 6.78 -7.36 4.19
N LYS A 40 5.97 -8.39 3.94
CA LYS A 40 6.40 -9.80 3.95
C LYS A 40 7.49 -10.02 2.91
N SER A 41 7.25 -9.63 1.66
CA SER A 41 8.25 -9.79 0.59
C SER A 41 9.52 -8.99 0.85
N ASN A 42 9.42 -7.79 1.43
CA ASN A 42 10.59 -7.02 1.83
C ASN A 42 11.42 -7.76 2.88
N LYS A 43 10.77 -8.36 3.89
CA LYS A 43 11.46 -9.16 4.91
C LYS A 43 12.21 -10.35 4.30
N GLU A 44 11.57 -11.06 3.37
CA GLU A 44 12.18 -12.19 2.64
C GLU A 44 13.35 -11.73 1.77
N ALA A 45 13.20 -10.62 1.04
CA ALA A 45 14.25 -10.05 0.20
C ALA A 45 15.50 -9.69 1.01
N LEU A 46 15.32 -9.09 2.18
CA LEU A 46 16.43 -8.69 3.06
C LEU A 46 17.06 -9.86 3.80
N ALA A 47 16.31 -10.94 4.03
CA ALA A 47 16.84 -12.19 4.54
C ALA A 47 17.60 -12.99 3.48
N THR A 48 17.41 -12.70 2.19
CA THR A 48 18.05 -13.43 1.09
C THR A 48 19.52 -13.02 0.96
N PRO A 49 20.48 -13.97 1.11
CA PRO A 49 21.89 -13.67 0.96
C PRO A 49 22.22 -13.08 -0.42
N GLY A 50 23.06 -12.05 -0.44
CA GLY A 50 23.50 -11.39 -1.67
C GLY A 50 22.48 -10.43 -2.30
N HIS A 51 21.20 -10.48 -1.92
CA HIS A 51 20.16 -9.61 -2.50
C HIS A 51 20.44 -8.12 -2.22
N ALA A 52 20.55 -7.73 -0.95
CA ALA A 52 20.73 -6.32 -0.57
C ALA A 52 22.06 -5.75 -1.11
N ALA A 53 23.13 -6.56 -1.13
CA ALA A 53 24.43 -6.16 -1.66
C ALA A 53 24.37 -5.92 -3.18
N TRP A 54 23.71 -6.81 -3.92
CA TRP A 54 23.49 -6.64 -5.35
C TRP A 54 22.66 -5.38 -5.65
N CYS A 55 21.60 -5.14 -4.88
CA CYS A 55 20.73 -3.98 -5.04
C CYS A 55 21.45 -2.66 -4.74
N ALA A 56 22.26 -2.62 -3.67
CA ALA A 56 23.08 -1.46 -3.33
C ALA A 56 24.09 -1.12 -4.43
N LYS A 57 24.67 -2.13 -5.07
CA LYS A 57 25.59 -1.94 -6.19
C LYS A 57 24.88 -1.50 -7.48
N SER A 58 23.69 -2.04 -7.73
CA SER A 58 22.96 -1.83 -8.99
C SER A 58 22.12 -0.54 -9.01
N ARG A 59 21.75 -0.01 -7.85
CA ARG A 59 20.85 1.14 -7.71
C ARG A 59 21.44 2.19 -6.76
N PRO A 60 21.93 3.32 -7.30
CA PRO A 60 22.31 4.47 -6.48
C PRO A 60 21.12 4.94 -5.63
N GLY A 61 21.35 5.17 -4.32
CA GLY A 61 20.29 5.58 -3.39
C GLY A 61 19.40 4.44 -2.87
N TYR A 62 19.80 3.19 -3.05
CA TYR A 62 19.14 2.03 -2.46
C TYR A 62 19.13 2.10 -0.93
N ARG A 63 17.97 1.83 -0.34
CA ARG A 63 17.73 1.81 1.11
C ARG A 63 17.59 0.37 1.57
N ALA A 64 18.69 -0.19 2.07
CA ALA A 64 18.77 -1.60 2.49
C ALA A 64 17.75 -1.99 3.57
N LYS A 65 17.30 -1.06 4.42
CA LYS A 65 16.25 -1.36 5.42
C LYS A 65 14.87 -1.63 4.80
N TRP A 66 14.62 -1.13 3.59
CA TRP A 66 13.29 -1.08 2.98
C TRP A 66 13.21 -1.77 1.61
N ASN A 67 14.32 -2.36 1.16
CA ASN A 67 14.50 -2.93 -0.16
C ASN A 67 14.01 -2.03 -1.31
N ASN A 68 14.27 -0.72 -1.25
CA ASN A 68 13.73 0.23 -2.23
C ASN A 68 14.61 1.47 -2.41
N TRP A 69 14.31 2.28 -3.42
CA TRP A 69 14.86 3.62 -3.62
C TRP A 69 13.75 4.60 -4.02
N ARG A 70 14.07 5.89 -4.03
CA ARG A 70 13.19 6.91 -4.59
C ARG A 70 13.65 7.23 -6.01
N GLU A 71 12.73 7.19 -6.96
CA GLU A 71 12.96 7.64 -8.33
C GLU A 71 12.97 9.17 -8.42
N PRO A 72 13.52 9.76 -9.51
CA PRO A 72 13.51 11.22 -9.71
C PRO A 72 12.12 11.84 -9.72
N ASN A 73 11.09 11.06 -10.09
CA ASN A 73 9.68 11.45 -10.07
C ASN A 73 9.04 11.37 -8.66
N GLY A 74 9.81 11.05 -7.62
CA GLY A 74 9.36 10.91 -6.23
C GLY A 74 8.73 9.56 -5.87
N ARG A 75 8.49 8.68 -6.85
CA ARG A 75 7.91 7.35 -6.62
C ARG A 75 8.91 6.43 -5.92
N VAL A 76 8.38 5.44 -5.20
CA VAL A 76 9.18 4.42 -4.54
C VAL A 76 9.20 3.17 -5.41
N SER A 77 10.40 2.71 -5.74
CA SER A 77 10.61 1.48 -6.51
C SER A 77 11.41 0.49 -5.67
N TYR A 78 11.00 -0.77 -5.71
CA TYR A 78 11.60 -1.84 -4.92
C TYR A 78 12.56 -2.66 -5.76
N CYS A 79 13.58 -3.23 -5.12
CA CYS A 79 14.59 -4.01 -5.83
C CYS A 79 14.12 -5.45 -6.07
N ALA A 80 14.22 -5.85 -7.33
CA ALA A 80 14.30 -7.24 -7.75
C ALA A 80 15.75 -7.56 -8.12
N SER A 81 16.26 -8.70 -7.68
CA SER A 81 17.60 -9.19 -8.02
C SER A 81 17.53 -10.65 -8.48
N PRO A 82 18.63 -11.19 -9.05
CA PRO A 82 18.71 -12.61 -9.39
C PRO A 82 18.50 -13.55 -8.20
N TYR A 83 18.73 -13.06 -6.97
CA TYR A 83 18.61 -13.84 -5.74
C TYR A 83 17.17 -13.86 -5.20
N TYR A 84 16.44 -12.77 -5.40
CA TYR A 84 15.05 -12.65 -4.96
C TYR A 84 14.31 -11.61 -5.80
N THR A 85 13.17 -12.01 -6.33
CA THR A 85 12.22 -11.14 -7.01
C THR A 85 10.88 -11.25 -6.27
N PRO A 86 10.35 -10.14 -5.72
CA PRO A 86 9.04 -10.17 -5.08
C PRO A 86 7.95 -10.65 -6.05
N PRO A 87 7.00 -11.51 -5.63
CA PRO A 87 5.98 -12.07 -6.51
C PRO A 87 5.11 -11.01 -7.22
N TRP A 88 4.86 -9.88 -6.56
CA TRP A 88 4.12 -8.75 -7.11
C TRP A 88 4.92 -7.88 -8.09
N GLN A 89 6.22 -8.15 -8.26
CA GLN A 89 7.08 -7.52 -9.28
C GLN A 89 7.30 -8.37 -10.54
N ILE A 90 6.74 -9.59 -10.59
CA ILE A 90 6.93 -10.55 -11.69
C ILE A 90 6.60 -10.01 -13.11
N PRO A 91 5.62 -9.08 -13.35
CA PRO A 91 5.43 -8.57 -14.71
C PRO A 91 6.60 -7.72 -15.27
N TYR A 92 7.64 -7.45 -14.46
CA TYR A 92 8.83 -6.68 -14.85
C TYR A 92 10.14 -7.49 -14.82
N ALA A 93 10.10 -8.78 -14.46
CA ALA A 93 11.29 -9.64 -14.43
C ALA A 93 11.74 -10.16 -15.82
N LYS A 94 10.97 -9.85 -16.87
CA LYS A 94 11.27 -10.17 -18.28
C LYS A 94 10.97 -8.96 -19.18
N ARG A 95 11.77 -7.90 -19.11
CA ARG A 95 11.98 -6.94 -20.22
C ARG A 95 13.42 -6.46 -20.18
#